data_AF-A0A4Y4F4C7-F1
#
_entry.id   AF-A0A4Y4F4C7-F1
#
_cell.length_a   1.000
_cell.length_b   1.000
_cell.length_c   1.000
_cell.angle_alpha   90.00
_cell.angle_beta   90.00
_cell.angle_gamma   90.00
#
_symmetry.space_group_name_H-M   'P 1'
#
loop_
_entity.id
_entity.type
_entity.pdbx_description
1 polymer ?
#
loop_
_entity_poly.entity_id
_entity_poly.type
_entity_poly.pdbx_seq_one_letter_code
_entity_poly.pdbx_strand_id
1 'polypeptide(L)'
;MGETLMAWHWALPTRVVHSDFLRTTQTAQRVAKWFDVEGVVDRRLRERDFGELEGQPDARYAEAWAQDALDAEHQCQGIEAVNRVAARLLAVIRDLEQASRDECVLLVSHGDPLQILLTALEGRDLRQHRDRALMQPADVVAWPPPVRQWP
;
A
#
# COMPACT_ATOMS: atom_id res chain seq x y z
N MET A 1 -8.92 0.84 -14.46
CA MET A 1 -9.14 -0.56 -14.06
C MET A 1 -9.51 -1.48 -15.23
N GLY A 2 -10.58 -1.22 -16.00
CA GLY A 2 -10.90 -2.08 -17.17
C GLY A 2 -9.76 -2.18 -18.18
N GLU A 3 -9.19 -1.03 -18.58
CA GLU A 3 -8.01 -0.97 -19.45
C GLU A 3 -6.78 -1.65 -18.83
N THR A 4 -6.52 -1.42 -17.54
CA THR A 4 -5.42 -2.04 -16.79
C THR A 4 -5.47 -3.57 -16.83
N LEU A 5 -6.67 -4.16 -16.69
CA LEU A 5 -6.87 -5.61 -16.72
C LEU A 5 -6.71 -6.18 -18.14
N MET A 6 -7.15 -5.44 -19.16
CA MET A 6 -6.96 -5.85 -20.56
C MET A 6 -5.49 -5.78 -20.99
N ALA A 7 -4.73 -4.85 -20.43
CA ALA A 7 -3.29 -4.68 -20.68
C ALA A 7 -2.40 -5.48 -19.71
N TRP A 8 -2.96 -6.46 -18.99
CA TRP A 8 -2.22 -7.20 -17.98
C TRP A 8 -1.04 -7.97 -18.58
N HIS A 9 0.17 -7.68 -18.10
CA HIS A 9 1.41 -8.30 -18.57
C HIS A 9 2.27 -8.86 -17.42
N TRP A 10 1.76 -8.83 -16.18
CA TRP A 10 2.41 -9.41 -15.01
C TRP A 10 2.02 -10.88 -14.83
N ALA A 11 2.62 -11.55 -13.86
CA ALA A 11 2.18 -12.88 -13.43
C ALA A 11 0.69 -12.86 -13.06
N LEU A 12 -0.01 -13.97 -13.33
CA LEU A 12 -1.42 -14.10 -12.99
C LEU A 12 -1.55 -14.23 -11.48
N PRO A 13 -2.35 -13.37 -10.81
CA PRO A 13 -2.55 -13.50 -9.38
C PRO A 13 -3.28 -14.80 -9.07
N THR A 14 -2.88 -15.46 -7.99
CA THR A 14 -3.58 -16.64 -7.42
C THR A 14 -4.52 -16.25 -6.29
N ARG A 15 -4.34 -15.05 -5.72
CA ARG A 15 -5.23 -14.42 -4.73
C ARG A 15 -5.10 -12.91 -4.74
N VAL A 16 -6.14 -12.22 -4.28
CA VAL A 16 -6.14 -10.78 -4.06
C VAL A 16 -6.27 -10.51 -2.56
N VAL A 17 -5.40 -9.68 -1.98
CA VAL A 17 -5.51 -9.23 -0.58
C VAL A 17 -5.74 -7.73 -0.56
N HIS A 18 -6.72 -7.26 0.21
CA HIS A 18 -7.12 -5.86 0.16
C HIS A 18 -7.58 -5.30 1.50
N SER A 19 -7.55 -3.97 1.62
CA SER A 19 -8.15 -3.30 2.78
C SER A 19 -9.67 -3.43 2.80
N ASP A 20 -10.29 -3.37 3.97
CA ASP A 20 -11.76 -3.45 4.11
C ASP A 20 -12.50 -2.18 3.72
N PHE A 21 -11.80 -1.11 3.34
CA PHE A 21 -12.45 0.10 2.84
C PHE A 21 -13.20 -0.18 1.54
N LEU A 22 -14.40 0.38 1.40
CA LEU A 22 -15.28 0.07 0.27
C LEU A 22 -14.61 0.26 -1.10
N ARG A 23 -13.80 1.32 -1.25
CA ARG A 23 -13.07 1.63 -2.49
C ARG A 23 -12.06 0.54 -2.88
N THR A 24 -11.36 -0.03 -1.91
CA THR A 24 -10.42 -1.14 -2.16
C THR A 24 -11.18 -2.44 -2.35
N THR A 25 -12.23 -2.69 -1.57
CA THR A 25 -13.09 -3.88 -1.73
C THR A 25 -13.71 -3.97 -3.11
N GLN A 26 -14.30 -2.88 -3.62
CA GLN A 26 -14.88 -2.85 -4.96
C GLN A 26 -13.84 -3.05 -6.06
N THR A 27 -12.63 -2.50 -5.86
CA THR A 27 -11.51 -2.68 -6.79
C THR A 27 -11.05 -4.14 -6.79
N ALA A 28 -10.80 -4.70 -5.61
CA ALA A 28 -10.38 -6.08 -5.43
C ALA A 28 -11.41 -7.07 -5.98
N GLN A 29 -12.71 -6.86 -5.77
CA GLN A 29 -13.78 -7.69 -6.33
C GLN A 29 -13.77 -7.73 -7.85
N ARG A 30 -13.51 -6.60 -8.51
CA ARG A 30 -13.40 -6.55 -9.99
C ARG A 30 -12.22 -7.37 -10.47
N VAL A 31 -11.07 -7.26 -9.80
CA VAL A 31 -9.86 -7.98 -10.17
C VAL A 31 -9.98 -9.48 -9.86
N ALA A 32 -10.48 -9.83 -8.69
CA ALA A 32 -10.76 -11.20 -8.26
C ALA A 32 -11.71 -11.91 -9.23
N LYS A 33 -12.79 -11.24 -9.65
CA LYS A 33 -13.71 -11.77 -10.66
C LYS A 33 -13.05 -11.95 -12.03
N TRP A 34 -12.15 -11.04 -12.43
CA TRP A 34 -11.47 -11.11 -13.72
C TRP A 34 -10.51 -12.30 -13.81
N PHE A 35 -9.77 -12.59 -12.74
CA PHE A 35 -8.81 -13.69 -12.69
C PHE A 35 -9.36 -14.99 -12.09
N ASP A 36 -10.63 -15.00 -11.67
CA ASP A 36 -11.29 -16.13 -11.00
C ASP A 36 -10.55 -16.61 -9.73
N VAL A 37 -10.22 -15.66 -8.85
CA VAL A 37 -9.48 -15.91 -7.60
C VAL A 37 -10.20 -15.36 -6.37
N GLU A 38 -9.78 -15.82 -5.19
CA GLU A 38 -10.31 -15.33 -3.92
C GLU A 38 -9.82 -13.91 -3.59
N GLY A 39 -10.73 -13.09 -3.05
CA GLY A 39 -10.42 -11.80 -2.44
C GLY A 39 -10.46 -11.89 -0.91
N VAL A 40 -9.33 -11.63 -0.27
CA VAL A 40 -9.15 -11.71 1.19
C VAL A 40 -8.98 -10.32 1.78
N VAL A 41 -9.69 -10.06 2.87
CA VAL A 41 -9.61 -8.78 3.59
C VAL A 41 -8.44 -8.81 4.59
N ASP A 42 -7.60 -7.77 4.56
CA ASP A 42 -6.61 -7.47 5.59
C ASP A 42 -6.66 -5.99 5.98
N ARG A 43 -7.05 -5.71 7.23
CA ARG A 43 -7.16 -4.34 7.77
C ARG A 43 -5.82 -3.62 7.86
N ARG A 44 -4.70 -4.33 7.87
CA ARG A 44 -3.37 -3.74 7.86
C ARG A 44 -3.04 -3.05 6.54
N LEU A 45 -3.84 -3.27 5.48
CA LEU A 45 -3.74 -2.58 4.19
C LEU A 45 -4.56 -1.28 4.10
N ARG A 46 -5.17 -0.82 5.21
CA ARG A 46 -5.94 0.43 5.24
C ARG A 46 -5.10 1.65 4.90
N GLU A 47 -5.79 2.72 4.52
CA GLU A 47 -5.21 4.05 4.39
C GLU A 47 -4.55 4.46 5.71
N ARG A 48 -3.57 5.36 5.65
CA ARG A 48 -3.01 5.99 6.83
C ARG A 48 -4.11 6.75 7.57
N ASP A 49 -4.16 6.62 8.89
CA ASP A 49 -5.06 7.43 9.71
C ASP A 49 -4.49 8.85 9.81
N PHE A 50 -5.22 9.84 9.29
CA PHE A 50 -4.80 11.23 9.31
C PHE A 50 -5.34 12.02 10.51
N GLY A 51 -5.95 11.35 11.50
CA GLY A 51 -6.41 11.98 12.73
C GLY A 51 -7.32 13.18 12.49
N GLU A 52 -6.96 14.34 13.03
CA GLU A 52 -7.75 15.57 12.86
C GLU A 52 -7.80 16.09 11.40
N LEU A 53 -6.92 15.59 10.52
CA LEU A 53 -6.92 15.95 9.10
C LEU A 53 -7.85 15.07 8.24
N GLU A 54 -8.50 14.06 8.82
CA GLU A 54 -9.48 13.25 8.09
C GLU A 54 -10.63 14.09 7.53
N GLY A 55 -10.96 13.86 6.26
CA GLY A 55 -12.01 14.59 5.54
C GLY A 55 -11.71 16.07 5.25
N GLN A 56 -10.49 16.54 5.52
CA GLN A 56 -10.04 17.88 5.16
C GLN A 56 -9.66 17.96 3.67
N PRO A 57 -9.53 19.18 3.10
CA PRO A 57 -9.07 19.34 1.72
C PRO A 57 -7.65 18.81 1.52
N ASP A 58 -7.36 18.30 0.31
CA ASP A 58 -6.07 17.70 -0.06
C ASP A 58 -4.84 18.56 0.29
N ALA A 59 -4.99 19.89 0.19
CA ALA A 59 -3.93 20.84 0.52
C ALA A 59 -3.43 20.71 1.97
N ARG A 60 -4.26 20.23 2.90
CA ARG A 60 -3.88 20.03 4.30
C ARG A 60 -3.06 18.78 4.53
N TYR A 61 -3.17 17.75 3.68
CA TYR A 61 -2.29 16.58 3.76
C TYR A 61 -0.83 16.93 3.43
N ALA A 62 -0.59 17.98 2.66
CA ALA A 62 0.77 18.48 2.42
C ALA A 62 1.45 18.95 3.71
N GLU A 63 0.70 19.43 4.70
CA GLU A 63 1.24 19.80 6.01
C GLU A 63 1.74 18.56 6.76
N ALA A 64 0.96 17.47 6.76
CA ALA A 64 1.36 16.19 7.34
C ALA A 64 2.63 15.64 6.67
N TRP A 65 2.67 15.62 5.35
CA TRP A 65 3.81 15.13 4.59
C TRP A 65 5.08 15.97 4.80
N ALA A 66 4.94 17.28 5.02
CA ALA A 66 6.07 18.13 5.37
C ALA A 66 6.64 17.78 6.77
N GLN A 67 5.79 17.37 7.72
CA GLN A 67 6.24 16.88 9.03
C GLN A 67 6.88 15.50 8.92
N ASP A 68 6.32 14.60 8.11
CA ASP A 68 6.91 13.28 7.87
C ASP A 68 8.35 13.37 7.34
N ALA A 69 8.63 14.36 6.48
CA ALA A 69 9.97 14.58 5.93
C ALA A 69 10.99 14.97 7.01
N LEU A 70 10.54 15.52 8.14
CA LEU A 70 11.37 15.86 9.29
C LEU A 70 11.53 14.67 10.24
N ASP A 71 10.42 13.99 10.56
CA ASP A 71 10.36 12.90 11.52
C ASP A 71 9.29 11.86 11.14
N ALA A 72 9.70 10.63 10.82
CA ALA A 72 8.79 9.54 10.44
C ALA A 72 8.05 8.89 11.64
N GLU A 73 8.40 9.24 12.88
CA GLU A 73 7.76 8.76 14.11
C GLU A 73 6.71 9.73 14.66
N HIS A 74 6.60 10.93 14.09
CA HIS A 74 5.71 11.96 14.62
C HIS A 74 4.23 11.52 14.55
N GLN A 75 3.44 12.00 15.51
CA GLN A 75 2.01 11.70 15.64
C GLN A 75 1.20 12.98 15.91
N CYS A 76 1.69 14.11 15.40
CA CYS A 76 1.04 15.40 15.57
C CYS A 76 -0.42 15.31 15.07
N GLN A 77 -1.35 15.92 15.80
CA GLN A 77 -2.78 15.92 15.44
C GLN A 77 -3.42 14.53 15.32
N GLY A 78 -2.84 13.53 16.01
CA GLY A 78 -3.35 12.16 16.03
C GLY A 78 -3.08 11.37 14.74
N ILE A 79 -2.23 11.90 13.84
CA ILE A 79 -1.85 11.22 12.60
C ILE A 79 -1.06 9.94 12.93
N GLU A 80 -1.36 8.83 12.26
CA GLU A 80 -0.58 7.59 12.35
C GLU A 80 0.84 7.85 11.83
N ALA A 81 1.86 7.51 12.62
CA ALA A 81 3.25 7.70 12.22
C ALA A 81 3.60 6.87 10.97
N VAL A 82 4.46 7.40 10.10
CA VAL A 82 4.91 6.71 8.87
C VAL A 82 5.55 5.36 9.22
N ASN A 83 6.35 5.28 10.28
CA ASN A 83 6.97 4.03 10.73
C ASN A 83 5.93 2.99 11.17
N ARG A 84 4.79 3.42 11.73
CA ARG A 84 3.68 2.53 12.10
C ARG A 84 2.99 1.96 10.87
N VAL A 85 2.75 2.78 9.85
CA VAL A 85 2.20 2.36 8.55
C VAL A 85 3.14 1.35 7.88
N ALA A 86 4.43 1.67 7.80
CA ALA A 86 5.44 0.77 7.27
C ALA A 86 5.42 -0.56 8.02
N ALA A 87 5.52 -0.53 9.36
CA ALA A 87 5.55 -1.75 10.17
C ALA A 87 4.35 -2.67 9.94
N ARG A 88 3.12 -2.13 9.86
CA ARG A 88 1.92 -2.97 9.62
C ARG A 88 1.88 -3.55 8.21
N LEU A 89 2.33 -2.82 7.19
CA LEU A 89 2.37 -3.32 5.82
C LEU A 89 3.47 -4.36 5.64
N LEU A 90 4.68 -4.08 6.14
CA LEU A 90 5.79 -5.03 6.14
C LEU A 90 5.43 -6.33 6.87
N ALA A 91 4.59 -6.27 7.91
CA ALA A 91 4.04 -7.46 8.56
C ALA A 91 3.12 -8.27 7.63
N VAL A 92 2.26 -7.62 6.82
CA VAL A 92 1.48 -8.32 5.78
C VAL A 92 2.40 -9.04 4.82
N ILE A 93 3.44 -8.38 4.34
CA ILE A 93 4.39 -8.97 3.38
C ILE A 93 5.05 -10.22 3.96
N ARG A 94 5.61 -10.12 5.17
CA ARG A 94 6.25 -11.27 5.84
C ARG A 94 5.28 -12.44 6.02
N ASP A 95 4.05 -12.19 6.43
CA ASP A 95 3.05 -13.24 6.61
C ASP A 95 2.69 -13.92 5.28
N LEU A 96 2.55 -13.14 4.21
CA LEU A 96 2.26 -13.67 2.86
C LEU A 96 3.44 -14.49 2.34
N GLU A 97 4.68 -14.03 2.50
CA GLU A 97 5.89 -14.76 2.09
C GLU A 97 6.08 -16.07 2.87
N GLN A 98 5.72 -16.09 4.16
CA GLN A 98 5.78 -17.31 4.97
C GLN A 98 4.67 -18.32 4.60
N ALA A 99 3.47 -17.83 4.27
CA ALA A 99 2.32 -18.66 3.96
C ALA A 99 2.32 -19.21 2.53
N SER A 100 3.07 -18.58 1.62
CA SER A 100 2.96 -18.83 0.18
C SER A 100 4.25 -19.39 -0.41
N ARG A 101 4.13 -20.49 -1.15
CA ARG A 101 5.17 -20.98 -2.07
C ARG A 101 4.61 -20.92 -3.47
N ASP A 102 5.36 -20.34 -4.40
CA ASP A 102 4.99 -20.25 -5.83
C ASP A 102 3.64 -19.56 -6.11
N GLU A 103 3.21 -18.63 -5.24
CA GLU A 103 2.00 -17.83 -5.42
C GLU A 103 2.31 -16.42 -5.93
N CYS A 104 1.41 -15.87 -6.74
CA CYS A 104 1.41 -14.45 -7.08
C CYS A 104 0.26 -13.77 -6.35
N VAL A 105 0.57 -12.88 -5.40
CA VAL A 105 -0.44 -12.17 -4.61
C VAL A 105 -0.58 -10.75 -5.13
N LEU A 106 -1.81 -10.34 -5.46
CA LEU A 106 -2.08 -8.94 -5.75
C LEU A 106 -2.58 -8.22 -4.50
N LEU A 107 -1.87 -7.16 -4.10
CA LEU A 107 -2.27 -6.29 -3.00
C LEU A 107 -3.06 -5.09 -3.52
N VAL A 108 -4.23 -4.82 -2.92
CA VAL A 108 -5.05 -3.65 -3.23
C VAL A 108 -5.17 -2.77 -1.97
N SER A 109 -4.48 -1.64 -1.99
CA SER A 109 -4.41 -0.68 -0.88
C SER A 109 -4.58 0.74 -1.42
N HIS A 110 -3.91 1.72 -0.80
CA HIS A 110 -4.11 3.14 -1.05
C HIS A 110 -2.80 3.84 -1.39
N GLY A 111 -2.88 5.11 -1.80
CA GLY A 111 -1.72 5.83 -2.34
C GLY A 111 -0.62 6.07 -1.31
N ASP A 112 -0.96 6.54 -0.11
CA ASP A 112 0.03 6.84 0.94
C ASP A 112 0.71 5.57 1.49
N PRO A 113 -0.03 4.51 1.89
CA PRO A 113 0.54 3.32 2.48
C PRO A 113 1.37 2.55 1.46
N LEU A 114 0.97 2.50 0.18
CA LEU A 114 1.78 1.86 -0.87
C LEU A 114 3.08 2.61 -1.14
N GLN A 115 3.08 3.94 -1.13
CA GLN A 115 4.31 4.72 -1.26
C GLN A 115 5.26 4.50 -0.07
N ILE A 116 4.71 4.44 1.14
CA ILE A 116 5.48 4.13 2.36
C ILE A 116 6.06 2.71 2.28
N LEU A 117 5.23 1.72 1.91
CA LEU A 117 5.67 0.33 1.75
C LEU A 117 6.78 0.21 0.71
N LEU A 118 6.61 0.76 -0.49
CA LEU A 118 7.63 0.69 -1.54
C LEU A 118 8.94 1.36 -1.11
N THR A 119 8.88 2.45 -0.35
CA THR A 119 10.07 3.10 0.22
C THR A 119 10.77 2.19 1.23
N ALA A 120 10.01 1.53 2.09
CA ALA A 120 10.52 0.56 3.04
C ALA A 120 11.17 -0.65 2.34
N LEU A 121 10.51 -1.20 1.32
CA LEU A 121 11.00 -2.35 0.54
C LEU A 121 12.32 -2.03 -0.19
N GLU A 122 12.53 -0.77 -0.58
CA GLU A 122 13.77 -0.29 -1.20
C GLU A 122 14.90 -0.02 -0.18
N GLY A 123 14.64 -0.16 1.12
CA GLY A 123 15.60 0.18 2.17
C GLY A 123 15.92 1.67 2.25
N ARG A 124 15.03 2.53 1.74
CA ARG A 124 15.17 3.99 1.79
C ARG A 124 14.66 4.53 3.12
N ASP A 125 15.11 5.74 3.45
CA ASP A 125 14.59 6.49 4.58
C ASP A 125 13.10 6.79 4.38
N LEU A 126 12.26 6.41 5.34
CA LEU A 126 10.80 6.55 5.25
C LEU A 126 10.34 8.01 5.19
N ARG A 127 11.18 8.95 5.63
CA ARG A 127 10.95 10.39 5.46
C ARG A 127 10.92 10.82 3.98
N GLN A 128 11.42 9.98 3.08
CA GLN A 128 11.46 10.21 1.63
C GLN A 128 10.30 9.55 0.88
N HIS A 129 9.28 9.02 1.55
CA HIS A 129 8.21 8.27 0.88
C HIS A 129 7.43 9.10 -0.16
N ARG A 130 7.47 10.43 -0.05
CA ARG A 130 6.84 11.38 -1.01
C ARG A 130 7.76 11.83 -2.15
N ASP A 131 9.02 11.42 -2.17
CA ASP A 131 9.94 11.70 -3.29
C ASP A 131 9.65 10.81 -4.51
N ARG A 132 8.72 9.85 -4.37
CA ARG A 132 8.32 8.92 -5.42
C ARG A 132 7.35 9.60 -6.39
N ALA A 133 7.30 9.09 -7.62
CA ALA A 133 6.22 9.45 -8.54
C ALA A 133 4.87 9.04 -7.93
N LEU A 134 3.89 9.94 -7.98
CA LEU A 134 2.55 9.69 -7.44
C LEU A 134 1.87 8.56 -8.22
N MET A 135 1.35 7.59 -7.47
CA MET A 135 0.52 6.52 -8.03
C MET A 135 -0.81 7.09 -8.48
N GLN A 136 -1.23 6.77 -9.71
CA GLN A 136 -2.56 7.10 -10.19
C GLN A 136 -3.59 6.09 -9.66
N PRO A 137 -4.88 6.46 -9.61
CA PRO A 137 -5.93 5.54 -9.22
C PRO A 137 -5.95 4.29 -10.12
N ALA A 138 -5.94 3.12 -9.48
CA ALA A 138 -5.91 1.81 -10.15
C ALA A 138 -4.65 1.51 -10.97
N ASP A 139 -3.52 2.17 -10.65
CA ASP A 139 -2.21 1.76 -11.13
C ASP A 139 -1.77 0.42 -10.52
N VAL A 140 -0.95 -0.31 -11.29
CA VAL A 140 -0.33 -1.56 -10.88
C VAL A 140 1.18 -1.38 -10.95
N VAL A 141 1.85 -1.64 -9.84
CA VAL A 141 3.31 -1.55 -9.73
C VAL A 141 3.84 -2.96 -9.45
N ALA A 142 4.88 -3.36 -10.18
CA ALA A 142 5.54 -4.63 -9.95
C ALA A 142 6.22 -4.64 -8.58
N TRP A 143 6.27 -5.81 -7.95
CA TRP A 143 7.04 -6.01 -6.73
C TRP A 143 8.52 -5.67 -6.99
N PRO A 144 9.15 -4.77 -6.20
CA PRO A 144 10.56 -4.47 -6.36
C PRO A 144 11.40 -5.72 -6.05
N PRO A 145 12.56 -5.93 -6.71
CA PRO A 145 13.44 -7.03 -6.37
C PRO A 145 13.84 -6.94 -4.89
N PRO A 146 13.92 -8.08 -4.17
CA PRO A 146 14.21 -8.06 -2.75
C PRO A 146 15.55 -7.38 -2.48
N VAL A 147 15.55 -6.34 -1.64
CA VAL A 147 16.77 -5.79 -1.06
C VAL A 147 17.31 -6.86 -0.11
N ARG A 148 18.57 -7.28 -0.33
CA ARG A 148 19.20 -8.47 0.28
C ARG A 148 19.24 -8.54 1.80
N GLN A 149 18.70 -7.57 2.54
CA GLN A 149 18.76 -7.52 4.00
C GLN A 149 17.46 -6.95 4.55
N TRP A 150 16.57 -7.86 4.93
CA TRP A 150 15.46 -7.54 5.83
C TRP A 150 15.92 -7.87 7.27
N PRO A 151 15.68 -6.99 8.26
CA PRO A 151 16.00 -7.30 9.66
C PRO A 151 15.14 -8.42 10.24
#